data_AF-A0A5P8YYS7-F1
#
_entry.id   AF-A0A5P8YYS7-F1
#
_cell.length_a   1.000
_cell.length_b   1.000
_cell.length_c   1.000
_cell.angle_alpha   90.00
_cell.angle_beta   90.00
_cell.angle_gamma   90.00
#
_symmetry.space_group_name_H-M   'P 1'
#
loop_
_entity.id
_entity.type
_entity.pdbx_description
1 polymer ?
#
loop_
_entity_poly.entity_id
_entity_poly.type
_entity_poly.pdbx_seq_one_letter_code
_entity_poly.pdbx_strand_id
1 'polypeptide(L)'
;MSRFNTLPYAGRLLMVVAVFHLVAAWFAGLTEMGLAGLALAAGLILQAGLRWTGWLVMLALILAMGARAAEIGLPPVPDALDMAILALDALAALSLFTALWTPAESPVRD
;
A
#
# COMPACT_ATOMS: atom_id res chain seq x y z
N MET A 1 -16.05 -7.80 13.79
CA MET A 1 -15.40 -6.62 13.17
C MET A 1 -14.87 -7.00 11.79
N SER A 2 -15.03 -6.14 10.77
CA SER A 2 -14.50 -6.39 9.42
C SER A 2 -12.96 -6.50 9.47
N ARG A 3 -12.38 -7.52 8.81
CA ARG A 3 -10.91 -7.70 8.72
C ARG A 3 -10.20 -6.53 8.03
N PHE A 4 -10.96 -5.70 7.29
CA PHE A 4 -10.48 -4.55 6.55
C PHE A 4 -9.79 -3.50 7.43
N ASN A 5 -10.21 -3.34 8.68
CA ASN A 5 -9.80 -2.27 9.57
C ASN A 5 -8.58 -2.64 10.43
N THR A 6 -7.57 -3.29 9.83
CA THR A 6 -6.40 -3.80 10.57
C THR A 6 -5.10 -3.58 9.80
N LEU A 7 -4.01 -3.27 10.52
CA LEU A 7 -2.68 -3.11 9.91
C LEU A 7 -2.24 -4.36 9.12
N PRO A 8 -2.42 -5.59 9.63
CA PRO A 8 -2.13 -6.81 8.87
C PRO A 8 -2.86 -6.93 7.53
N TYR A 9 -4.12 -6.47 7.47
CA TYR A 9 -4.90 -6.53 6.23
C TYR A 9 -4.37 -5.54 5.20
N ALA A 10 -4.11 -4.29 5.59
CA ALA A 10 -3.45 -3.33 4.73
C ALA A 10 -2.07 -3.84 4.26
N GLY A 11 -1.31 -4.48 5.14
CA GLY A 11 -0.03 -5.09 4.78
C GLY A 11 -0.15 -6.16 3.70
N ARG A 12 -1.21 -6.99 3.72
CA ARG A 12 -1.49 -7.96 2.64
C ARG A 12 -1.89 -7.29 1.34
N LEU A 13 -2.63 -6.18 1.39
CA LEU A 13 -2.92 -5.39 0.19
C LEU A 13 -1.62 -4.87 -0.45
N LEU A 14 -0.66 -4.39 0.36
CA LEU A 14 0.65 -3.96 -0.16
C LEU A 14 1.48 -5.10 -0.74
N MET A 15 1.35 -6.32 -0.22
CA MET A 15 1.96 -7.49 -0.84
C MET A 15 1.34 -7.79 -2.23
N VAL A 16 0.03 -7.58 -2.39
CA VAL A 16 -0.63 -7.68 -3.70
C VAL A 16 -0.16 -6.57 -4.63
N VAL A 17 -0.09 -5.32 -4.15
CA VAL A 17 0.48 -4.19 -4.89
C VAL A 17 1.91 -4.49 -5.36
N ALA A 18 2.74 -5.10 -4.51
CA ALA A 18 4.10 -5.50 -4.88
C ALA A 18 4.11 -6.47 -6.07
N VAL A 19 3.17 -7.41 -6.14
CA VAL A 19 3.03 -8.32 -7.30
C VAL A 19 2.68 -7.52 -8.57
N PHE A 20 1.82 -6.51 -8.48
CA PHE A 20 1.48 -5.67 -9.62
C PHE A 20 2.68 -4.83 -10.08
N HIS A 21 3.47 -4.29 -9.17
CA HIS A 21 4.74 -3.62 -9.52
C HIS A 21 5.76 -4.59 -10.14
N LEU A 22 5.83 -5.85 -9.69
CA LEU A 22 6.68 -6.86 -10.35
C LEU A 22 6.23 -7.12 -11.80
N VAL A 23 4.92 -7.13 -12.06
CA VAL A 23 4.40 -7.21 -13.44
C VAL A 23 4.76 -5.95 -14.23
N ALA A 24 4.60 -4.76 -13.63
CA ALA A 24 4.98 -3.49 -14.25
C ALA A 24 6.49 -3.39 -14.54
N ALA A 25 7.33 -4.07 -13.75
CA ALA A 25 8.78 -4.12 -13.96
C ALA A 25 9.19 -4.79 -15.26
N TRP A 26 8.34 -5.63 -15.86
CA TRP A 26 8.57 -6.14 -17.21
C TRP A 26 8.58 -5.01 -18.27
N PHE A 27 7.91 -3.88 -17.99
CA PHE A 27 7.77 -2.75 -18.90
C PHE A 27 8.72 -1.59 -18.56
N ALA A 28 8.81 -1.21 -17.28
CA ALA A 28 9.58 -0.05 -16.82
C ALA A 28 10.90 -0.41 -16.09
N GLY A 29 11.23 -1.70 -15.96
CA GLY A 29 12.52 -2.16 -15.47
C GLY A 29 12.75 -1.93 -13.97
N LEU A 30 13.95 -1.45 -13.62
CA LEU A 30 14.44 -1.42 -12.22
C LEU A 30 13.63 -0.52 -11.28
N THR A 31 13.03 0.57 -11.79
CA THR A 31 12.24 1.50 -10.97
C THR A 31 11.06 0.78 -10.32
N GLU A 32 10.33 0.00 -11.10
CA GLU A 32 9.19 -0.80 -10.63
C GLU A 32 9.63 -1.97 -9.73
N MET A 33 10.80 -2.58 -9.99
CA MET A 33 11.39 -3.55 -9.05
C MET A 33 11.65 -2.92 -7.67
N GLY A 34 12.12 -1.68 -7.65
CA GLY A 34 12.32 -0.91 -6.41
C GLY A 34 11.00 -0.68 -5.68
N LEU A 35 9.96 -0.23 -6.40
CA LEU A 35 8.62 -0.03 -5.84
C LEU A 35 7.99 -1.33 -5.32
N ALA A 36 8.16 -2.44 -6.05
CA ALA A 36 7.74 -3.76 -5.60
C ALA A 36 8.41 -4.16 -4.28
N GLY A 37 9.73 -3.97 -4.19
CA GLY A 37 10.49 -4.25 -2.97
C GLY A 37 10.03 -3.40 -1.78
N LEU A 38 9.78 -2.10 -2.01
CA LEU A 38 9.28 -1.18 -0.99
C LEU A 38 7.86 -1.55 -0.54
N ALA A 39 6.94 -1.84 -1.46
CA ALA A 39 5.59 -2.27 -1.15
C ALA A 39 5.59 -3.58 -0.34
N LEU A 40 6.43 -4.54 -0.72
CA LEU A 40 6.59 -5.81 0.00
C LEU A 40 7.15 -5.57 1.41
N ALA A 41 8.21 -4.78 1.55
CA ALA A 41 8.81 -4.46 2.85
C ALA A 41 7.83 -3.72 3.77
N ALA A 42 7.12 -2.71 3.26
CA ALA A 42 6.06 -2.03 3.98
C ALA A 42 4.95 -2.99 4.40
N GLY A 43 4.53 -3.88 3.49
CA GLY A 43 3.54 -4.92 3.78
C GLY A 43 3.95 -5.85 4.92
N LEU A 44 5.21 -6.29 4.94
CA LEU A 44 5.78 -7.12 6.00
C LEU A 44 5.89 -6.36 7.33
N ILE A 45 6.32 -5.09 7.31
CA ILE A 45 6.43 -4.25 8.51
C ILE A 45 5.05 -4.06 9.16
N LEU A 46 4.00 -3.85 8.37
CA LEU A 46 2.63 -3.71 8.88
C LEU A 46 2.10 -4.98 9.56
N GLN A 47 2.63 -6.17 9.25
CA GLN A 47 2.29 -7.40 9.97
C GLN A 47 2.78 -7.38 11.42
N ALA A 48 3.83 -6.62 11.74
CA ALA A 48 4.33 -6.49 13.11
C ALA A 48 3.39 -5.66 14.01
N GLY A 49 2.36 -5.01 13.44
CA GLY A 49 1.34 -4.30 14.22
C GLY A 49 1.78 -2.97 14.84
N LEU A 50 2.95 -2.44 14.45
CA LEU A 50 3.46 -1.18 14.96
C LEU A 50 2.67 0.00 14.39
N ARG A 51 1.76 0.58 15.18
CA ARG A 51 0.85 1.65 14.73
C ARG A 51 1.56 2.86 14.10
N TRP A 52 2.72 3.26 14.61
CA TRP A 52 3.49 4.39 14.04
C TRP A 52 3.96 4.13 12.60
N THR A 53 4.30 2.87 12.27
CA THR A 53 4.70 2.51 10.90
C THR A 53 3.56 2.68 9.91
N GLY A 54 2.32 2.41 10.34
CA GLY A 54 1.13 2.64 9.53
C GLY A 54 0.98 4.08 9.08
N TRP A 55 1.31 5.06 9.93
CA TRP A 55 1.26 6.48 9.57
C TRP A 55 2.26 6.84 8.46
N LEU A 56 3.48 6.33 8.56
CA LEU A 56 4.50 6.56 7.54
C LEU A 56 4.14 5.89 6.22
N VAL A 57 3.66 4.64 6.27
CA VAL A 57 3.24 3.90 5.07
C VAL A 57 2.04 4.59 4.41
N MET A 58 1.08 5.08 5.20
CA MET A 58 -0.07 5.83 4.65
C MET A 58 0.37 7.12 3.95
N LEU A 59 1.29 7.88 4.54
CA LEU A 59 1.86 9.07 3.89
C LEU A 59 2.60 8.71 2.60
N ALA A 60 3.41 7.65 2.62
CA ALA A 60 4.13 7.16 1.45
C ALA A 60 3.17 6.73 0.33
N LEU A 61 2.07 6.05 0.65
CA LEU A 61 1.03 5.68 -0.32
C LEU A 61 0.38 6.90 -0.96
N ILE A 62 0.07 7.94 -0.18
CA ILE A 62 -0.50 9.18 -0.73
C ILE A 62 0.44 9.82 -1.77
N LEU A 63 1.73 9.88 -1.46
CA LEU A 63 2.74 10.40 -2.39
C LEU A 63 2.92 9.49 -3.61
N ALA A 64 2.96 8.16 -3.41
CA ALA A 64 3.08 7.17 -4.48
C ALA A 64 1.89 7.24 -5.44
N MET A 65 0.66 7.35 -4.93
CA MET A 65 -0.55 7.54 -5.74
C MET A 65 -0.48 8.82 -6.56
N GLY A 66 -0.01 9.93 -5.97
CA GLY A 66 0.18 11.19 -6.69
C GLY A 66 1.20 11.09 -7.83
N ALA A 67 2.34 10.45 -7.56
CA ALA A 67 3.36 10.19 -8.58
C ALA A 67 2.81 9.28 -9.69
N ARG A 68 2.13 8.19 -9.33
CA ARG A 68 1.58 7.24 -10.29
C ARG A 68 0.48 7.84 -11.16
N ALA A 69 -0.41 8.64 -10.58
CA ALA A 69 -1.46 9.32 -11.32
C ALA A 69 -0.90 10.28 -12.38
N ALA A 70 0.29 10.87 -12.15
CA ALA A 70 0.96 11.73 -13.12
C ALA A 70 1.65 10.95 -14.25
N GLU A 71 1.88 9.65 -14.08
CA GLU A 71 2.50 8.76 -15.09
C GLU A 71 1.46 8.14 -16.05
N ILE A 72 0.17 8.15 -15.70
CA ILE A 72 -0.89 7.56 -16.53
C ILE A 72 -0.96 8.25 -17.90
N GLY A 73 -1.01 7.45 -18.97
CA GLY A 73 -0.97 7.93 -20.35
C GLY A 73 0.44 8.15 -20.89
N LEU A 74 1.48 7.87 -20.10
CA LEU A 74 2.87 7.90 -20.54
C LEU A 74 3.41 6.47 -20.68
N PRO A 75 4.11 6.13 -21.78
CA PRO A 75 4.84 4.87 -21.87
C PRO A 75 5.95 4.80 -20.79
N PRO A 76 6.36 3.61 -20.32
CA PRO A 76 6.17 2.30 -20.97
C PRO A 76 5.10 1.39 -20.34
N VAL A 77 4.50 1.75 -19.21
CA VAL A 77 3.55 0.87 -18.51
C VAL A 77 2.15 1.00 -19.13
N PRO A 78 1.37 -0.09 -19.31
CA PRO A 78 -0.01 0.02 -19.78
C PRO A 78 -0.91 0.73 -18.76
N ASP A 79 -1.71 1.72 -19.22
CA ASP A 79 -2.61 2.50 -18.36
C ASP A 79 -3.52 1.65 -17.46
N ALA A 80 -4.01 0.51 -17.96
CA ALA A 80 -4.86 -0.39 -17.19
C ALA A 80 -4.13 -0.98 -15.96
N LEU A 81 -2.82 -1.23 -16.08
CA LEU A 81 -1.99 -1.70 -14.97
C LEU A 81 -1.74 -0.58 -13.97
N ASP A 82 -1.49 0.64 -14.45
CA ASP A 82 -1.31 1.82 -13.58
C ASP A 82 -2.57 2.14 -12.79
N MET A 83 -3.73 2.11 -13.44
CA MET A 83 -5.02 2.28 -12.79
C MET A 83 -5.29 1.19 -11.75
N ALA A 84 -4.87 -0.05 -12.02
CA ALA A 84 -5.01 -1.15 -11.05
C ALA A 84 -4.10 -0.96 -9.83
N ILE A 85 -2.83 -0.58 -10.03
CA ILE A 85 -1.90 -0.24 -8.94
C ILE A 85 -2.47 0.91 -8.10
N LEU A 86 -2.88 2.00 -8.74
CA LEU A 86 -3.45 3.17 -8.09
C LEU A 86 -4.69 2.82 -7.26
N ALA A 87 -5.59 1.99 -7.80
CA ALA A 87 -6.79 1.55 -7.08
C ALA A 87 -6.44 0.67 -5.87
N LEU A 88 -5.45 -0.21 -5.98
CA LEU A 88 -4.98 -1.05 -4.87
C LEU A 88 -4.29 -0.22 -3.78
N ASP A 89 -3.48 0.76 -4.16
CA ASP A 89 -2.86 1.71 -3.21
C ASP A 89 -3.93 2.52 -2.47
N ALA A 90 -4.97 2.99 -3.18
CA ALA A 90 -6.08 3.71 -2.56
C ALA A 90 -6.84 2.82 -1.57
N LEU A 91 -7.07 1.54 -1.91
CA LEU A 91 -7.68 0.57 -1.00
C LEU A 91 -6.80 0.29 0.23
N ALA A 92 -5.48 0.15 0.05
CA ALA A 92 -4.53 -0.04 1.14
C ALA A 92 -4.47 1.20 2.06
N ALA A 93 -4.46 2.40 1.48
CA ALA A 93 -4.48 3.66 2.21
C ALA A 93 -5.79 3.83 2.99
N LEU A 94 -6.94 3.50 2.40
CA LEU A 94 -8.24 3.54 3.08
C LEU A 94 -8.30 2.53 4.23
N SER A 95 -7.81 1.32 4.03
CA SER A 95 -7.69 0.30 5.08
C SER A 95 -6.80 0.80 6.23
N LEU A 96 -5.61 1.35 5.94
CA LEU A 96 -4.73 1.95 6.94
C LEU A 96 -5.38 3.10 7.68
N PHE A 97 -6.02 4.02 6.96
CA PHE A 97 -6.72 5.15 7.54
C PHE A 97 -7.74 4.68 8.57
N THR A 98 -8.60 3.72 8.21
CA THR A 98 -9.55 3.17 9.17
C THR A 98 -8.84 2.56 10.39
N ALA A 99 -7.76 1.80 10.17
CA ALA A 99 -7.05 1.08 11.24
C ALA A 99 -6.36 2.04 12.22
N LEU A 100 -5.84 3.16 11.70
CA LEU A 100 -5.10 4.18 12.44
C LEU A 100 -6.00 5.22 13.12
N TRP A 101 -7.27 5.33 12.72
CA TRP A 101 -8.24 6.22 13.39
C TRP A 101 -9.19 5.48 14.32
N THR A 102 -9.27 4.15 14.24
CA THR A 102 -10.01 3.37 15.23
C THR A 102 -9.27 3.45 16.58
N PRO A 103 -9.94 3.85 17.68
CA PRO A 103 -9.32 3.90 19.00
C PRO A 103 -8.78 2.51 19.35
N ALA A 104 -7.56 2.45 19.88
CA ALA A 104 -7.09 1.21 20.49
C ALA A 104 -8.05 0.88 21.64
N GLU A 105 -8.69 -0.28 21.60
CA GLU A 105 -9.48 -0.75 22.74
C GLU A 105 -8.56 -0.70 23.96
N SER A 106 -8.88 0.16 24.92
CA SER A 106 -8.13 0.25 26.16
C SER A 106 -8.32 -1.08 26.88
N PRO A 107 -7.25 -1.76 27.33
CA PRO A 107 -7.42 -2.92 28.17
C PRO A 107 -8.19 -2.46 29.40
N VAL A 108 -9.37 -3.04 29.61
CA VAL A 108 -10.13 -2.85 30.85
C VAL A 108 -9.17 -3.26 31.96
N ARG A 109 -8.71 -2.26 32.73
CA ARG A 109 -7.92 -2.50 33.93
C ARG A 109 -8.94 -2.86 35.00
N ASP A 110 -9.10 -4.16 35.23
CA ASP A 110 -9.75 -4.69 36.42
C ASP A 110 -8.88 -4.43 37.67
#